data_AF-A0A2P7YRH0-F1
#
_entry.id   AF-A0A2P7YRH0-F1
#
_cell.length_a   1.000
_cell.length_b   1.000
_cell.length_c   1.000
_cell.angle_alpha   90.00
_cell.angle_beta   90.00
_cell.angle_gamma   90.00
#
_symmetry.space_group_name_H-M   'P 1'
#
loop_
_entity.id
_entity.type
_entity.pdbx_description
1 polymer ?
#
loop_
_entity_poly.entity_id
_entity_poly.type
_entity_poly.pdbx_seq_one_letter_code
_entity_poly.pdbx_strand_id
1 'polypeptide(L)'
;MSVNTVQHTPNGPILQDGEIIKYKTTARRQALAIALQAKLAPLKININASEGQVYVTNQRLIYLTAGNASRGDIETFCINFNQLPKLKFTHALKSALFGANYWEFMFFSPPDGICDGFPKNEYFKGLITFKDGGMYDFAGAINDAINDAINNPHIDDELPRYSDL
;
A
#
# COMPACT_ATOMS: atom_id res chain seq x y z
N MET A 1 8.43 -3.27 -2.74
CA MET A 1 7.58 -3.33 -1.52
C MET A 1 8.45 -3.09 -0.31
N SER A 2 7.89 -2.68 0.83
CA SER A 2 8.64 -2.74 2.08
C SER A 2 7.75 -2.74 3.32
N VAL A 3 8.31 -3.19 4.45
CA VAL A 3 7.75 -2.99 5.80
C VAL A 3 8.74 -2.24 6.67
N ASN A 4 8.26 -1.54 7.71
CA ASN A 4 9.06 -0.87 8.75
C ASN A 4 10.18 0.07 8.24
N THR A 5 9.95 0.70 7.08
CA THR A 5 10.93 1.57 6.38
C THR A 5 10.38 2.97 6.08
N VAL A 6 9.06 3.18 6.19
CA VAL A 6 8.46 4.50 5.99
C VAL A 6 8.61 5.31 7.26
N GLN A 7 9.35 6.42 7.18
CA GLN A 7 9.38 7.41 8.25
C GLN A 7 8.01 8.09 8.36
N HIS A 8 7.54 8.30 9.59
CA HIS A 8 6.25 8.93 9.84
C HIS A 8 6.26 9.77 11.13
N THR A 9 5.28 10.66 11.22
CA THR A 9 4.96 11.44 12.42
C THR A 9 3.66 10.89 13.03
N PRO A 10 3.21 11.37 14.21
CA PRO A 10 1.88 11.05 14.73
C PRO A 10 0.71 11.44 13.80
N ASN A 11 0.96 12.36 12.85
CA ASN A 11 -0.04 12.96 11.96
C ASN A 11 -0.10 12.30 10.56
N GLY A 12 0.89 11.48 10.19
CA GLY A 12 0.96 10.84 8.87
C GLY A 12 2.40 10.56 8.43
N PRO A 13 2.58 9.96 7.23
CA PRO A 13 3.91 9.64 6.69
C PRO A 13 4.71 10.90 6.37
N ILE A 14 6.03 10.79 6.39
CA ILE A 14 6.92 11.78 5.80
C ILE A 14 6.97 11.52 4.29
N LEU A 15 6.66 12.57 3.52
CA LEU A 15 6.58 12.52 2.07
C LEU A 15 7.98 12.71 1.45
N GLN A 16 8.20 12.07 0.31
CA GLN A 16 9.39 12.24 -0.54
C GLN A 16 9.27 13.51 -1.40
N ASP A 17 10.37 13.93 -2.04
CA ASP A 17 10.35 15.07 -2.95
C ASP A 17 9.35 14.81 -4.11
N GLY A 18 8.51 15.80 -4.40
CA GLY A 18 7.41 15.67 -5.37
C GLY A 18 6.30 14.69 -4.98
N GLU A 19 6.29 14.16 -3.75
CA GLU A 19 5.24 13.25 -3.30
C GLU A 19 4.06 14.01 -2.68
N ILE A 20 2.86 13.80 -3.22
CA ILE A 20 1.61 14.44 -2.79
C ILE A 20 0.55 13.41 -2.43
N ILE A 21 -0.15 13.61 -1.32
CA ILE A 21 -1.24 12.74 -0.87
C ILE A 21 -2.47 12.96 -1.77
N LYS A 22 -2.84 11.95 -2.57
CA LYS A 22 -4.05 11.93 -3.41
C LYS A 22 -5.26 11.41 -2.63
N TYR A 23 -5.08 10.51 -1.66
CA TYR A 23 -6.13 10.00 -0.77
C TYR A 23 -5.60 9.62 0.62
N LYS A 24 -6.45 9.72 1.65
CA LYS A 24 -6.20 9.14 2.99
C LYS A 24 -7.49 8.66 3.63
N THR A 25 -7.43 7.61 4.45
CA THR A 25 -8.59 7.19 5.26
C THR A 25 -8.81 8.11 6.45
N THR A 26 -10.07 8.44 6.73
CA THR A 26 -10.45 9.36 7.83
C THR A 26 -10.27 8.72 9.21
N ALA A 27 -10.57 7.43 9.34
CA ALA A 27 -10.48 6.67 10.59
C ALA A 27 -9.40 5.58 10.50
N ARG A 28 -8.73 5.29 11.62
CA ARG A 28 -7.66 4.29 11.74
C ARG A 28 -8.18 2.85 11.85
N ARG A 29 -9.15 2.47 11.01
CA ARG A 29 -9.88 1.19 11.08
C ARG A 29 -9.68 0.29 9.87
N GLN A 30 -8.63 0.50 9.10
CA GLN A 30 -8.23 -0.45 8.08
C GLN A 30 -7.42 -1.56 8.73
N ALA A 31 -7.70 -2.81 8.38
CA ALA A 31 -6.88 -3.94 8.79
C ALA A 31 -6.03 -4.40 7.60
N LEU A 32 -4.75 -4.64 7.82
CA LEU A 32 -3.82 -5.21 6.84
C LEU A 32 -3.53 -6.66 7.22
N ALA A 33 -3.53 -7.55 6.25
CA ALA A 33 -2.87 -8.85 6.38
C ALA A 33 -2.02 -9.16 5.14
N ILE A 34 -0.85 -9.76 5.31
CA ILE A 34 0.04 -10.19 4.23
C ILE A 34 0.55 -11.59 4.56
N ALA A 35 0.24 -12.56 3.69
CA ALA A 35 0.58 -13.96 3.88
C ALA A 35 1.41 -14.52 2.72
N LEU A 36 2.44 -15.29 3.05
CA LEU A 36 3.22 -16.09 2.10
C LEU A 36 2.33 -17.18 1.46
N GLN A 37 2.38 -17.32 0.13
CA GLN A 37 1.56 -18.28 -0.62
C GLN A 37 2.23 -19.66 -0.85
N ALA A 38 3.45 -19.85 -0.37
CA ALA A 38 4.18 -21.10 -0.52
C ALA A 38 3.59 -22.23 0.34
N LYS A 39 2.94 -23.20 -0.32
CA LYS A 39 2.30 -24.36 0.35
C LYS A 39 3.27 -25.29 1.10
N LEU A 40 4.55 -25.28 0.72
CA LEU A 40 5.59 -26.18 1.24
C LEU A 40 6.82 -25.44 1.78
N ALA A 41 6.76 -24.12 1.98
CA ALA A 41 7.88 -23.39 2.55
C ALA A 41 8.12 -23.80 4.02
N PRO A 42 9.40 -23.97 4.44
CA PRO A 42 9.74 -24.25 5.84
C PRO A 42 9.43 -23.04 6.75
N LEU A 43 9.43 -21.83 6.19
CA LEU A 43 9.02 -20.60 6.85
C LEU A 43 7.58 -20.27 6.47
N LYS A 44 6.73 -19.97 7.45
CA LYS A 44 5.39 -19.39 7.24
C LYS A 44 5.42 -17.93 7.67
N ILE A 45 5.11 -17.01 6.76
CA ILE A 45 4.94 -15.59 7.08
C ILE A 45 3.45 -15.25 7.00
N ASN A 46 2.94 -14.71 8.11
CA ASN A 46 1.65 -14.04 8.20
C ASN A 46 1.88 -12.76 8.99
N ILE A 47 1.86 -11.62 8.31
CA ILE A 47 1.92 -10.29 8.90
C ILE A 47 0.48 -9.80 9.02
N ASN A 48 0.10 -9.29 10.19
CA ASN A 48 -1.23 -8.76 10.45
C ASN A 48 -1.12 -7.41 11.17
N ALA A 49 -2.00 -6.48 10.82
CA ALA A 49 -2.30 -5.30 11.61
C ALA A 49 -3.82 -5.12 11.66
N SER A 50 -4.37 -5.16 12.87
CA SER A 50 -5.80 -5.15 13.14
C SER A 50 -6.48 -3.79 12.89
N GLU A 51 -5.71 -2.72 13.06
CA GLU A 51 -6.10 -1.32 12.90
C GLU A 51 -4.91 -0.49 12.41
N GLY A 52 -5.19 0.44 11.51
CA GLY A 52 -4.23 1.33 10.88
C GLY A 52 -4.92 2.26 9.89
N GLN A 53 -4.12 3.10 9.25
CA GLN A 53 -4.55 4.18 8.37
C GLN A 53 -3.86 4.05 7.01
N VAL A 54 -4.62 4.27 5.94
CA VAL A 54 -4.14 4.12 4.55
C VAL A 54 -3.98 5.49 3.92
N TYR A 55 -2.86 5.67 3.21
CA TYR A 55 -2.54 6.84 2.42
C TYR A 55 -2.16 6.40 1.01
N VAL A 56 -2.70 7.06 0.00
CA VAL A 56 -2.27 6.92 -1.40
C VAL A 56 -1.68 8.25 -1.81
N THR A 57 -0.43 8.22 -2.28
CA THR A 57 0.25 9.38 -2.89
C THR A 57 0.31 9.19 -4.41
N ASN A 58 0.85 10.15 -5.14
CA ASN A 58 1.22 9.95 -6.56
C ASN A 58 2.35 8.92 -6.77
N GLN A 59 3.12 8.57 -5.73
CA GLN A 59 4.29 7.69 -5.84
C GLN A 59 4.11 6.33 -5.15
N ARG A 60 3.31 6.27 -4.07
CA ARG A 60 3.28 5.14 -3.13
C ARG A 60 1.91 4.90 -2.49
N LEU A 61 1.63 3.63 -2.17
CA LEU A 61 0.66 3.25 -1.14
C LEU A 61 1.41 3.14 0.19
N ILE A 62 0.88 3.73 1.24
CA ILE A 62 1.43 3.67 2.59
C ILE A 62 0.32 3.23 3.56
N TYR A 63 0.61 2.21 4.35
CA TYR A 63 -0.20 1.81 5.50
C TYR A 63 0.61 2.09 6.78
N LEU A 64 0.00 2.80 7.73
CA LEU A 64 0.54 3.04 9.07
C LEU A 64 -0.32 2.30 10.08
N THR A 65 0.27 1.38 10.85
CA THR A 65 -0.42 0.70 11.96
C THR A 65 -0.80 1.71 13.04
N ALA A 66 -1.94 1.50 13.71
CA ALA A 66 -2.32 2.32 14.85
C ALA A 66 -1.27 2.18 15.96
N GLY A 67 -0.79 3.30 16.52
CA GLY A 67 0.42 3.41 17.35
C GLY A 67 0.41 2.73 18.73
N ASN A 68 -0.37 1.68 18.93
CA ASN A 68 -0.25 0.74 20.04
C ASN A 68 0.35 -0.58 19.54
N ALA A 69 1.51 -0.97 20.09
CA ALA A 69 2.28 -2.15 19.70
C ALA A 69 1.51 -3.49 19.78
N SER A 70 0.38 -3.52 20.50
CA SER A 70 -0.51 -4.69 20.57
C SER A 70 -1.38 -4.93 19.33
N ARG A 71 -1.30 -4.08 18.29
CA ARG A 71 -2.26 -4.10 17.18
C ARG A 71 -1.74 -4.62 15.86
N GLY A 72 -0.44 -4.76 15.67
CA GLY A 72 0.11 -5.36 14.46
C GLY A 72 1.57 -5.77 14.57
N ASP A 73 1.98 -6.69 13.69
CA ASP A 73 3.32 -7.26 13.60
C ASP A 73 4.34 -6.29 12.97
N ILE A 74 3.87 -5.18 12.41
CA ILE A 74 4.64 -4.13 11.73
C ILE A 74 4.09 -2.75 12.07
N GLU A 75 4.94 -1.72 12.00
CA GLU A 75 4.57 -0.31 12.16
C GLU A 75 4.11 0.30 10.83
N THR A 76 4.80 -0.02 9.74
CA THR A 76 4.50 0.51 8.40
C THR A 76 4.60 -0.53 7.31
N PHE A 77 3.79 -0.38 6.25
CA PHE A 77 3.88 -1.13 5.00
C PHE A 77 3.78 -0.18 3.80
N CYS A 78 4.54 -0.47 2.74
CA CYS A 78 4.63 0.41 1.57
C CYS A 78 4.71 -0.34 0.23
N ILE A 79 4.04 0.22 -0.77
CA ILE A 79 4.14 -0.16 -2.18
C ILE A 79 4.63 1.06 -2.95
N ASN A 80 5.84 1.01 -3.53
CA ASN A 80 6.31 2.04 -4.46
C ASN A 80 5.81 1.70 -5.86
N PHE A 81 5.10 2.62 -6.53
CA PHE A 81 4.43 2.31 -7.79
C PHE A 81 5.39 2.07 -8.96
N ASN A 82 6.51 2.79 -8.97
CA ASN A 82 7.62 2.59 -9.93
C ASN A 82 8.27 1.18 -9.86
N GLN A 83 8.07 0.42 -8.78
CA GLN A 83 8.59 -0.95 -8.63
C GLN A 83 7.62 -2.00 -9.19
N LEU A 84 6.33 -1.69 -9.36
CA LEU A 84 5.29 -2.67 -9.66
C LEU A 84 5.54 -3.58 -10.88
N PRO A 85 6.09 -3.08 -12.02
CA PRO A 85 6.40 -3.94 -13.17
C PRO A 85 7.39 -5.08 -12.86
N LYS A 86 8.29 -4.89 -11.87
CA LYS A 86 9.27 -5.89 -11.44
C LYS A 86 8.69 -6.93 -10.47
N LEU A 87 7.52 -6.64 -9.89
CA LEU A 87 6.92 -7.38 -8.78
C LEU A 87 5.83 -8.36 -9.22
N LYS A 88 5.56 -8.50 -10.53
CA LYS A 88 4.40 -9.25 -11.06
C LYS A 88 3.10 -8.87 -10.34
N PHE A 89 2.96 -7.58 -10.03
CA PHE A 89 1.93 -7.08 -9.14
C PHE A 89 0.55 -7.23 -9.76
N THR A 90 -0.40 -7.70 -8.97
CA THR A 90 -1.82 -7.70 -9.31
C THR A 90 -2.63 -7.23 -8.12
N HIS A 91 -3.77 -6.59 -8.37
CA HIS A 91 -4.69 -6.18 -7.32
C HIS A 91 -6.13 -6.26 -7.83
N ALA A 92 -7.07 -6.36 -6.91
CA ALA A 92 -8.49 -6.39 -7.20
C ALA A 92 -9.30 -5.87 -6.01
N LEU A 93 -10.36 -5.13 -6.34
CA LEU A 93 -11.42 -4.85 -5.38
C LEU A 93 -12.23 -6.13 -5.13
N LYS A 94 -12.43 -6.51 -3.87
CA LYS A 94 -13.22 -7.69 -3.50
C LYS A 94 -14.34 -7.29 -2.54
N SER A 95 -15.57 -7.55 -2.97
CA SER A 95 -16.73 -7.56 -2.07
C SER A 95 -16.77 -8.90 -1.34
N ALA A 96 -16.98 -8.89 -0.03
CA ALA A 96 -17.25 -10.11 0.72
C ALA A 96 -18.76 -10.42 0.64
N LEU A 97 -19.15 -11.70 0.53
CA LEU A 97 -20.57 -12.06 0.68
C LEU A 97 -21.13 -11.69 2.06
N PHE A 98 -20.27 -11.74 3.07
CA PHE A 98 -20.55 -11.29 4.44
C PHE A 98 -19.29 -10.62 5.01
N GLY A 99 -19.46 -9.46 5.64
CA GLY A 99 -18.36 -8.69 6.26
C GLY A 99 -17.94 -7.47 5.45
N ALA A 100 -16.84 -6.84 5.88
CA ALA A 100 -16.30 -5.64 5.25
C ALA A 100 -15.61 -5.96 3.91
N ASN A 101 -15.75 -5.06 2.95
CA ASN A 101 -15.06 -5.16 1.67
C ASN A 101 -13.55 -4.94 1.86
N TYR A 102 -12.76 -5.55 0.97
CA TYR A 102 -11.31 -5.50 1.02
C TYR A 102 -10.69 -5.27 -0.36
N TRP A 103 -9.55 -4.58 -0.37
CA TRP A 103 -8.67 -4.52 -1.51
C TRP A 103 -7.63 -5.62 -1.39
N GLU A 104 -7.62 -6.54 -2.34
CA GLU A 104 -6.69 -7.66 -2.42
C GLU A 104 -5.53 -7.31 -3.34
N PHE A 105 -4.32 -7.67 -2.96
CA PHE A 105 -3.13 -7.52 -3.81
C PHE A 105 -2.22 -8.74 -3.73
N MET A 106 -1.45 -8.99 -4.77
CA MET A 106 -0.43 -10.05 -4.81
C MET A 106 0.84 -9.49 -5.41
N PHE A 107 1.99 -9.94 -4.90
CA PHE A 107 3.29 -9.59 -5.44
C PHE A 107 4.28 -10.75 -5.31
N PHE A 108 5.22 -10.80 -6.24
CA PHE A 108 6.44 -11.58 -6.16
C PHE A 108 7.53 -10.74 -5.49
N SER A 109 8.31 -11.35 -4.61
CA SER A 109 9.50 -10.78 -4.01
C SER A 109 10.74 -11.26 -4.78
N PRO A 110 11.28 -10.48 -5.73
CA PRO A 110 12.43 -10.87 -6.55
C PRO A 110 13.75 -10.97 -5.74
N PRO A 111 14.77 -11.65 -6.30
CA PRO A 111 16.05 -11.87 -5.62
C PRO A 111 16.94 -10.62 -5.54
N ASP A 112 16.67 -9.60 -6.35
CA ASP A 112 17.40 -8.33 -6.40
C ASP A 112 17.24 -7.46 -5.13
N GLY A 113 16.25 -7.75 -4.29
CA GLY A 113 16.07 -7.11 -2.98
C GLY A 113 15.20 -5.85 -2.97
N ILE A 114 14.41 -5.57 -4.00
CA ILE A 114 13.46 -4.43 -4.00
C ILE A 114 12.23 -4.62 -3.08
N CYS A 115 12.19 -5.72 -2.32
CA CYS A 115 11.15 -6.07 -1.35
C CYS A 115 11.74 -6.16 0.06
N ASP A 116 11.92 -5.02 0.71
CA ASP A 116 12.55 -4.96 2.04
C ASP A 116 11.63 -5.54 3.14
N GLY A 117 12.21 -6.28 4.07
CA GLY A 117 11.49 -7.03 5.10
C GLY A 117 10.70 -8.26 4.60
N PHE A 118 10.85 -8.68 3.33
CA PHE A 118 10.23 -9.90 2.79
C PHE A 118 11.30 -10.91 2.29
N PRO A 119 11.10 -12.23 2.52
CA PRO A 119 11.89 -13.27 1.86
C PRO A 119 11.92 -13.13 0.33
N LYS A 120 13.04 -13.52 -0.26
CA LYS A 120 13.30 -13.48 -1.71
C LYS A 120 12.77 -14.75 -2.40
N ASN A 121 12.47 -14.62 -3.68
CA ASN A 121 11.94 -15.65 -4.59
C ASN A 121 10.55 -16.19 -4.21
N GLU A 122 9.75 -15.40 -3.51
CA GLU A 122 8.48 -15.85 -2.93
C GLU A 122 7.27 -15.01 -3.36
N TYR A 123 6.09 -15.62 -3.37
CA TYR A 123 4.82 -14.92 -3.63
C TYR A 123 4.06 -14.60 -2.35
N PHE A 124 3.63 -13.35 -2.22
CA PHE A 124 2.82 -12.86 -1.11
C PHE A 124 1.45 -12.44 -1.60
N LYS A 125 0.44 -12.70 -0.77
CA LYS A 125 -0.92 -12.20 -0.93
C LYS A 125 -1.22 -11.26 0.23
N GLY A 126 -1.57 -10.03 -0.08
CA GLY A 126 -2.01 -9.02 0.87
C GLY A 126 -3.48 -8.67 0.73
N LEU A 127 -4.06 -8.15 1.80
CA LEU A 127 -5.41 -7.60 1.83
C LEU A 127 -5.48 -6.39 2.77
N ILE A 128 -6.23 -5.37 2.38
CA ILE A 128 -6.58 -4.21 3.20
C ILE A 128 -8.11 -4.16 3.33
N THR A 129 -8.61 -4.38 4.55
CA THR A 129 -10.05 -4.47 4.85
C THR A 129 -10.57 -3.14 5.40
N PHE A 130 -11.63 -2.60 4.82
CA PHE A 130 -12.17 -1.27 5.13
C PHE A 130 -13.41 -1.37 6.03
N LYS A 131 -13.21 -1.33 7.36
CA LYS A 131 -14.29 -1.54 8.34
C LYS A 131 -15.33 -0.40 8.40
N ASP A 132 -14.90 0.84 8.16
CA ASP A 132 -15.76 2.05 8.24
C ASP A 132 -16.13 2.63 6.85
N GLY A 133 -15.97 1.84 5.76
CA GLY A 133 -16.21 2.32 4.39
C GLY A 133 -15.01 3.05 3.76
N GLY A 134 -15.28 3.91 2.76
CA GLY A 134 -14.26 4.65 2.00
C GLY A 134 -13.46 3.84 0.98
N MET A 135 -13.80 2.57 0.77
CA MET A 135 -13.06 1.65 -0.11
C MET A 135 -13.20 2.01 -1.60
N TYR A 136 -14.34 2.54 -2.05
CA TYR A 136 -14.52 2.91 -3.45
C TYR A 136 -13.69 4.15 -3.82
N ASP A 137 -13.62 5.15 -2.94
CA ASP A 137 -12.78 6.33 -3.11
C ASP A 137 -11.29 5.96 -3.11
N PHE A 138 -10.91 5.05 -2.20
CA PHE A 138 -9.59 4.41 -2.20
C PHE A 138 -9.30 3.70 -3.54
N ALA A 139 -10.26 2.93 -4.05
CA ALA A 139 -10.11 2.15 -5.27
C ALA A 139 -9.93 3.04 -6.52
N GLY A 140 -10.60 4.19 -6.58
CA GLY A 140 -10.33 5.22 -7.58
C GLY A 140 -8.89 5.74 -7.45
N ALA A 141 -8.58 6.32 -6.30
CA ALA A 141 -7.27 6.95 -6.06
C ALA A 141 -6.07 6.02 -6.25
N ILE A 142 -6.17 4.73 -5.87
CA ILE A 142 -5.09 3.75 -6.06
C ILE A 142 -4.96 3.32 -7.52
N ASN A 143 -6.07 3.20 -8.27
CA ASN A 143 -6.02 2.85 -9.68
C ASN A 143 -5.40 3.99 -10.49
N ASP A 144 -5.84 5.23 -10.24
CA ASP A 144 -5.34 6.41 -10.93
C ASP A 144 -3.84 6.60 -10.66
N ALA A 145 -3.42 6.57 -9.40
CA ALA A 145 -2.02 6.75 -9.03
C ALA A 145 -1.09 5.62 -9.53
N ILE A 146 -1.56 4.37 -9.58
CA ILE A 146 -0.81 3.26 -10.19
C ILE A 146 -0.73 3.43 -11.71
N ASN A 147 -1.84 3.81 -12.36
CA ASN A 147 -1.87 4.06 -13.80
C ASN A 147 -0.90 5.17 -14.19
N ASP A 148 -0.91 6.30 -13.48
CA ASP A 148 -0.05 7.43 -13.78
C ASP A 148 1.43 7.12 -13.55
N ALA A 149 1.77 6.44 -12.45
CA ALA A 149 3.14 6.05 -12.16
C ALA A 149 3.72 5.00 -13.13
N ILE A 150 2.88 4.22 -13.83
CA ILE A 150 3.31 3.19 -14.80
C ILE A 150 3.27 3.72 -16.24
N ASN A 151 2.20 4.43 -16.62
CA ASN A 151 1.93 4.82 -18.01
C ASN A 151 2.25 6.30 -18.31
N ASN A 152 2.23 7.16 -17.29
CA ASN A 152 2.45 8.61 -17.42
C ASN A 152 3.72 9.13 -16.66
N PRO A 153 4.87 8.42 -16.60
CA PRO A 153 6.01 8.77 -15.74
C PRO A 153 6.76 10.06 -16.14
N HIS A 154 6.30 10.75 -17.19
CA HIS A 154 6.86 12.01 -17.70
C HIS A 154 5.82 13.15 -17.72
N ILE A 155 4.58 12.90 -17.27
CA ILE A 155 3.60 13.97 -17.09
C ILE A 155 3.91 14.63 -15.76
N ASP A 156 4.44 15.84 -15.83
CA ASP A 156 4.63 16.68 -14.65
C ASP A 156 3.25 17.23 -14.22
N ASP A 157 2.84 16.93 -12.99
CA ASP A 157 1.61 17.46 -12.38
C ASP A 157 1.74 18.99 -12.14
N GLU A 158 2.94 19.58 -12.25
CA GLU A 158 3.16 21.02 -12.35
C GLU A 158 2.70 21.59 -13.70
N LEU A 159 1.40 21.57 -13.94
CA LEU A 159 0.79 22.54 -14.87
C LEU A 159 1.19 23.95 -14.42
N PRO A 160 1.74 24.80 -15.30
CA PRO A 160 2.14 26.15 -14.93
C PRO A 160 0.93 26.89 -14.38
N ARG A 161 1.06 27.37 -13.13
CA ARG A 161 0.03 28.22 -12.54
C ARG A 161 -0.09 29.47 -13.42
N TYR A 162 -1.28 29.71 -13.96
CA TYR A 162 -1.63 31.00 -14.56
C TYR A 162 -1.75 32.05 -13.44
N SER A 163 -0.61 32.45 -12.88
CA SER A 163 -0.42 33.80 -12.37
C SER A 163 -0.09 34.70 -13.55
N ASP A 164 -0.89 35.76 -13.71
CA ASP A 164 -0.76 36.88 -14.65
C ASP A 164 -1.76 36.88 -15.82
N LEU A 165 -2.99 37.30 -15.49
CA LEU A 165 -3.94 38.02 -16.36
C LEU A 165 -4.69 39.06 -15.50
#